data_AF-A0A328D131-F1
#
_entry.id   AF-A0A328D131-F1
#
_cell.length_a   1.000
_cell.length_b   1.000
_cell.length_c   1.000
_cell.angle_alpha   90.00
_cell.angle_beta   90.00
_cell.angle_gamma   90.00
#
_symmetry.space_group_name_H-M   'P 1'
#
loop_
_entity.id
_entity.type
_entity.pdbx_description
1 polymer ?
#
loop_
_entity_poly.entity_id
_entity_poly.type
_entity_poly.pdbx_seq_one_letter_code
_entity_poly.pdbx_strand_id
1 'polypeptide(L)'
;MLKNIADNMQKAWCVLGDFNAIMGTEDKIGGLPVKGEETKEFCDCIRYCDLDEIPYTGARYTWSNKQGHEKRIYSKLDWAFSNMEWMLRHGTKTLVGEEGISDHSPLILTTIDNKHRSTFKYCEMWSLDPAFNDIVRSH
;
A
#
# COMPACT_ATOMS: atom_id res chain seq x y z
N MET A 1 19.03 2.00 -10.57
CA MET A 1 17.84 1.96 -11.45
C MET A 1 16.94 3.18 -11.25
N LEU A 2 16.36 3.40 -10.05
CA LEU A 2 15.43 4.52 -9.82
C LEU A 2 16.03 5.90 -10.11
N LYS A 3 17.27 6.16 -9.66
CA LYS A 3 18.00 7.41 -9.97
C LYS A 3 18.12 7.68 -11.47
N ASN A 4 18.43 6.64 -12.26
CA ASN A 4 18.52 6.77 -13.72
C ASN A 4 17.14 7.08 -14.35
N ILE A 5 16.05 6.53 -13.81
CA ILE A 5 14.70 6.92 -14.24
C ILE A 5 14.49 8.40 -13.94
N ALA A 6 14.77 8.85 -12.72
CA ALA A 6 14.62 10.26 -12.31
C ALA A 6 15.43 11.21 -13.20
N ASP A 7 16.70 10.88 -13.48
CA ASP A 7 17.60 11.69 -14.32
C ASP A 7 17.07 11.87 -15.76
N ASN A 8 16.27 10.92 -16.25
CA ASN A 8 15.77 10.89 -17.63
C ASN A 8 14.26 11.17 -17.74
N MET A 9 13.57 11.39 -16.61
CA MET A 9 12.12 11.57 -16.58
C MET A 9 11.74 13.04 -16.46
N GLN A 10 11.11 13.57 -17.51
CA GLN A 10 10.63 14.97 -17.56
C GLN A 10 9.09 15.08 -17.48
N LYS A 11 8.41 14.00 -17.07
CA LYS A 11 6.95 13.92 -17.04
C LYS A 11 6.48 13.48 -15.65
N ALA A 12 5.18 13.65 -15.40
CA ALA A 12 4.51 13.03 -14.27
C ALA A 12 4.75 11.51 -14.25
N TRP A 13 5.25 11.01 -13.12
CA TRP A 13 5.47 9.59 -12.92
C TRP A 13 5.30 9.18 -11.46
N CYS A 14 4.92 7.92 -11.28
CA CYS A 14 4.93 7.24 -10.00
C CYS A 14 5.65 5.89 -10.13
N VAL A 15 6.12 5.38 -9.01
CA VAL A 15 6.67 4.03 -8.87
C VAL A 15 5.96 3.36 -7.70
N LEU A 16 5.57 2.10 -7.87
CA LEU A 16 4.97 1.30 -6.81
C LEU A 16 5.46 -0.14 -6.86
N GLY A 17 5.56 -0.78 -5.70
CA GLY A 17 5.91 -2.19 -5.58
C GLY A 17 6.71 -2.49 -4.32
N ASP A 18 7.25 -3.70 -4.27
CA ASP A 18 8.10 -4.18 -3.19
C ASP A 18 9.53 -3.64 -3.36
N PHE A 19 9.96 -2.79 -2.42
CA PHE A 19 11.33 -2.27 -2.36
C PHE A 19 12.24 -3.09 -1.46
N ASN A 20 11.68 -4.02 -0.67
CA ASN A 20 12.39 -4.74 0.40
C ASN A 20 13.18 -3.82 1.35
N ALA A 21 12.68 -2.59 1.56
CA ALA A 21 13.32 -1.57 2.37
C ALA A 21 12.28 -0.80 3.20
N ILE A 22 12.70 -0.39 4.39
CA ILE A 22 11.94 0.47 5.30
C ILE A 22 12.58 1.87 5.32
N MET A 23 11.80 2.91 5.65
CA MET A 23 12.30 4.30 5.72
C MET A 23 12.63 4.73 7.15
N GLY A 24 11.97 4.12 8.14
CA GLY A 24 12.17 4.44 9.55
C GLY A 24 11.86 3.29 10.51
N THR A 25 12.05 3.54 11.80
CA THR A 25 11.77 2.56 12.87
C THR A 25 10.27 2.25 12.97
N GLU A 26 9.43 3.22 12.63
CA GLU A 26 7.97 3.16 12.63
C GLU A 26 7.37 2.25 11.54
N ASP A 27 8.20 1.87 10.56
CA ASP A 27 7.85 0.96 9.47
C ASP A 27 8.08 -0.51 9.82
N LYS A 28 8.50 -0.80 11.06
CA LYS A 28 8.72 -2.16 11.54
C LYS A 28 8.21 -2.35 12.98
N ILE A 29 7.54 -3.47 13.23
CA ILE A 29 7.20 -3.94 14.58
C ILE A 29 7.78 -5.33 14.79
N GLY A 30 8.40 -5.53 15.96
CA GLY A 30 9.02 -6.79 16.36
C GLY A 30 10.39 -7.02 15.73
N GLY A 31 10.99 -8.17 16.05
CA GLY A 31 12.33 -8.52 15.57
C GLY A 31 13.43 -7.61 16.14
N LEU A 32 14.53 -7.49 15.41
CA LEU A 32 15.66 -6.65 15.80
C LEU A 32 15.35 -5.15 15.57
N PRO A 33 15.85 -4.26 16.44
CA PRO A 33 15.76 -2.82 16.25
C PRO A 33 16.33 -2.39 14.90
N VAL A 34 15.64 -1.46 14.24
CA VAL A 34 16.09 -0.86 12.98
C VAL A 34 17.28 0.05 13.26
N LYS A 35 18.36 -0.12 12.50
CA LYS A 35 19.52 0.78 12.56
C LYS A 35 19.38 1.84 11.47
N GLY A 36 19.74 3.09 11.79
CA GLY A 36 19.65 4.19 10.81
C GLY A 36 20.48 3.96 9.53
N GLU A 37 21.57 3.21 9.63
CA GLU A 37 22.39 2.81 8.48
C GLU A 37 21.63 1.93 7.50
N GLU A 38 20.72 1.07 7.98
CA GLU A 38 19.90 0.17 7.15
C GLU A 38 18.88 0.94 6.30
N THR A 39 18.37 2.06 6.82
CA THR A 39 17.37 2.91 6.13
C THR A 39 17.99 3.98 5.23
N LYS A 40 19.26 4.35 5.49
CA LYS A 40 19.87 5.56 4.94
C LYS A 40 19.92 5.57 3.43
N GLU A 41 20.43 4.48 2.83
CA GLU A 41 20.59 4.40 1.37
C GLU A 41 19.26 4.53 0.64
N PHE A 42 18.21 3.89 1.17
CA PHE A 42 16.87 3.95 0.59
C PHE A 42 16.29 5.36 0.69
N CYS A 43 16.33 5.96 1.88
CA CYS A 43 15.87 7.33 2.10
C CYS A 43 16.62 8.35 1.21
N ASP A 44 17.94 8.22 1.10
CA ASP A 44 18.75 9.11 0.26
C ASP A 44 18.46 8.89 -1.23
N CYS A 45 18.13 7.66 -1.64
CA CYS A 45 17.70 7.37 -3.02
C CYS A 45 16.36 8.04 -3.34
N ILE A 46 15.35 7.90 -2.48
CA ILE A 46 14.03 8.52 -2.67
C ILE A 46 14.15 10.05 -2.71
N ARG A 47 14.90 10.64 -1.78
CA ARG A 47 15.18 12.09 -1.77
C ARG A 47 15.90 12.56 -3.03
N TYR A 48 16.90 11.82 -3.51
CA TYR A 48 17.60 12.14 -4.75
C TYR A 48 16.66 12.17 -5.95
N CYS A 49 15.67 11.27 -5.98
CA CYS A 49 14.72 11.17 -7.09
C CYS A 49 13.59 12.22 -7.02
N ASP A 50 13.57 13.10 -6.01
CA ASP A 50 12.51 14.09 -5.76
C ASP A 50 11.11 13.45 -5.76
N LEU A 51 11.02 12.36 -5.00
CA LEU A 51 9.81 11.54 -4.88
C LEU A 51 9.23 11.64 -3.47
N ASP A 52 7.92 11.83 -3.41
CA ASP A 52 7.14 11.81 -2.16
C ASP A 52 6.27 10.56 -2.09
N GLU A 53 6.00 10.09 -0.88
CA GLU A 53 5.07 8.98 -0.68
C GLU A 53 3.65 9.39 -1.09
N ILE A 54 3.02 8.59 -1.95
CA ILE A 54 1.62 8.76 -2.30
C ILE A 54 0.77 8.49 -1.04
N PRO A 55 -0.17 9.39 -0.67
CA PRO A 55 -1.02 9.18 0.51
C PRO A 55 -1.73 7.83 0.49
N TYR A 56 -1.74 7.12 1.61
CA TYR A 56 -2.33 5.79 1.70
C TYR A 56 -3.43 5.69 2.76
N THR A 57 -4.26 4.66 2.62
CA THR A 57 -5.28 4.23 3.59
C THR A 57 -5.19 2.72 3.79
N GLY A 58 -5.83 2.19 4.85
CA GLY A 58 -5.82 0.75 5.14
C GLY A 58 -4.74 0.36 6.14
N ALA A 59 -4.16 -0.83 5.97
CA ALA A 59 -3.13 -1.34 6.87
C ALA A 59 -1.84 -0.51 6.81
N ARG A 60 -1.14 -0.37 7.95
CA ARG A 60 0.14 0.35 8.01
C ARG A 60 1.31 -0.45 7.44
N TYR A 61 1.30 -1.77 7.64
CA TYR A 61 2.37 -2.69 7.26
C TYR A 61 1.91 -3.50 6.05
N THR A 62 2.84 -3.74 5.13
CA THR A 62 2.55 -4.46 3.89
C THR A 62 3.08 -5.88 3.92
N TRP A 63 3.94 -6.22 4.88
CA TRP A 63 4.53 -7.54 5.02
C TRP A 63 4.43 -8.06 6.46
N SER A 64 4.27 -9.38 6.61
CA SER A 64 4.54 -10.06 7.88
C SER A 64 5.19 -11.43 7.70
N ASN A 65 5.95 -11.85 8.71
CA ASN A 65 6.55 -13.19 8.74
C ASN A 65 5.54 -14.33 8.98
N LYS A 66 4.24 -14.02 9.10
CA LYS A 66 3.13 -14.97 9.33
C LYS A 66 3.25 -15.87 10.57
N GLN A 67 4.18 -15.57 11.48
CA GLN A 67 4.32 -16.34 12.71
C GLN A 67 3.21 -16.02 13.72
N GLY A 68 3.15 -16.80 14.81
CA GLY A 68 2.24 -16.55 15.93
C GLY A 68 2.55 -15.24 16.66
N HIS A 69 1.59 -14.77 17.46
CA HIS A 69 1.58 -13.44 18.07
C HIS A 69 2.91 -12.99 18.69
N GLU A 70 3.57 -13.84 19.49
CA GLU A 70 4.82 -13.48 20.19
C GLU A 70 6.04 -13.32 19.27
N LYS A 71 6.03 -13.97 18.11
CA LYS A 71 7.14 -13.94 17.13
C LYS A 71 6.77 -13.17 15.87
N ARG A 72 5.61 -12.52 15.87
CA ARG A 72 5.07 -11.80 14.72
C ARG A 72 5.92 -10.58 14.44
N ILE A 73 6.38 -10.46 13.21
CA ILE A 73 7.10 -9.28 12.72
C ILE A 73 6.26 -8.69 11.60
N TYR A 74 6.09 -7.38 11.64
CA TYR A 74 5.45 -6.61 10.59
C TYR A 74 6.44 -5.59 10.03
N SER A 75 6.45 -5.43 8.71
CA SER A 75 7.27 -4.44 8.02
C SER A 75 6.46 -3.77 6.92
N LYS A 76 6.76 -2.50 6.63
CA LYS A 76 6.28 -1.81 5.43
C LYS A 76 7.37 -1.88 4.37
N LEU A 77 7.23 -2.78 3.41
CA LEU A 77 8.22 -3.05 2.36
C LEU A 77 7.73 -2.63 0.98
N ASP A 78 6.42 -2.56 0.79
CA ASP A 78 5.78 -2.11 -0.43
C ASP A 78 5.44 -0.63 -0.32
N TRP A 79 5.94 0.15 -1.27
CA TRP A 79 5.79 1.60 -1.26
C TRP A 79 5.21 2.09 -2.57
N ALA A 80 4.54 3.24 -2.51
CA ALA A 80 4.15 3.99 -3.69
C ALA A 80 4.66 5.41 -3.57
N PHE A 81 5.49 5.83 -4.51
CA PHE A 81 6.06 7.16 -4.57
C PHE A 81 5.74 7.84 -5.88
N SER A 82 5.70 9.16 -5.87
CA SER A 82 5.50 9.95 -7.08
C SER A 82 6.20 11.29 -7.00
N ASN A 83 6.52 11.85 -8.16
CA ASN A 83 6.92 13.24 -8.22
C ASN A 83 5.70 14.17 -8.04
N MET A 84 5.95 15.43 -7.71
CA MET A 84 4.90 16.42 -7.49
C MET A 84 3.96 16.56 -8.70
N GLU A 85 4.50 16.48 -9.91
CA GLU A 85 3.72 16.62 -11.14
C GLU A 85 2.64 15.53 -11.30
N TRP A 86 2.94 14.29 -10.91
CA TRP A 86 1.96 13.21 -10.90
C TRP A 86 0.81 13.50 -9.94
N MET A 87 1.12 13.95 -8.73
CA MET A 87 0.09 14.28 -7.74
C MET A 87 -0.81 15.42 -8.19
N LEU A 88 -0.24 16.47 -8.81
CA LEU A 88 -1.00 17.59 -9.36
C LEU A 88 -1.91 17.18 -10.52
N ARG A 89 -1.49 16.23 -11.36
CA ARG A 89 -2.26 15.79 -12.54
C ARG A 89 -3.31 14.73 -12.23
N HIS A 90 -2.98 13.77 -11.38
CA HIS A 90 -3.79 12.56 -11.22
C HIS A 90 -4.50 12.47 -9.87
N GLY A 91 -4.03 13.19 -8.83
CA GLY A 91 -4.61 13.15 -7.50
C GLY A 91 -4.84 11.72 -7.02
N THR A 92 -3.76 10.96 -6.79
CA THR A 92 -3.86 9.54 -6.44
C THR A 92 -3.69 9.29 -4.94
N LYS A 93 -4.23 8.16 -4.49
CA LYS A 93 -3.95 7.57 -3.18
C LYS A 93 -3.73 6.07 -3.33
N THR A 94 -3.14 5.44 -2.33
CA THR A 94 -3.07 3.99 -2.25
C THR A 94 -3.99 3.42 -1.17
N LEU A 95 -4.43 2.19 -1.37
CA LEU A 95 -5.07 1.36 -0.37
C LEU A 95 -4.15 0.17 -0.10
N VAL A 96 -3.70 0.03 1.13
CA VAL A 96 -3.05 -1.19 1.60
C VAL A 96 -4.15 -2.14 2.06
N GLY A 97 -4.29 -3.26 1.35
CA GLY A 97 -5.29 -4.27 1.66
C GLY A 97 -5.04 -4.96 3.00
N GLU A 98 -6.04 -5.71 3.44
CA GLU A 98 -5.88 -6.58 4.59
C GLU A 98 -4.93 -7.73 4.29
N GLU A 99 -4.36 -8.28 5.36
CA GLU A 99 -3.41 -9.35 5.26
C GLU A 99 -4.08 -10.66 4.81
N GLY A 100 -3.64 -11.22 3.68
CA GLY A 100 -4.23 -12.42 3.08
C GLY A 100 -3.45 -13.70 3.35
N ILE A 101 -3.41 -14.61 2.37
CA ILE A 101 -2.59 -15.84 2.43
C ILE A 101 -1.10 -15.57 2.12
N SER A 102 -0.81 -14.50 1.37
CA SER A 102 0.57 -14.05 1.15
C SER A 102 1.09 -13.36 2.40
N ASP A 103 2.39 -13.46 2.60
CA ASP A 103 3.16 -12.63 3.54
C ASP A 103 3.10 -11.14 3.19
N HIS A 104 2.82 -10.78 1.93
CA HIS A 104 2.52 -9.42 1.51
C HIS A 104 1.00 -9.13 1.46
N SER A 105 0.65 -7.89 1.77
CA SER A 105 -0.67 -7.30 1.59
C SER A 105 -0.68 -6.49 0.29
N PRO A 106 -1.77 -6.52 -0.49
CA PRO A 106 -1.79 -5.85 -1.79
C PRO A 106 -1.76 -4.33 -1.64
N LEU A 107 -0.92 -3.67 -2.44
CA LEU A 107 -0.87 -2.21 -2.57
C LEU A 107 -1.63 -1.79 -3.83
N ILE A 108 -2.75 -1.08 -3.65
CA ILE A 108 -3.66 -0.71 -4.74
C ILE A 108 -3.59 0.79 -4.97
N LEU A 109 -3.15 1.23 -6.16
CA LEU A 109 -3.20 2.63 -6.58
C LEU A 109 -4.59 2.99 -7.12
N THR A 110 -5.19 4.06 -6.59
CA THR A 110 -6.49 4.57 -7.04
C THR A 110 -6.45 6.09 -7.15
N THR A 111 -7.33 6.66 -7.96
CA THR A 111 -7.59 8.10 -7.96
C THR A 111 -8.36 8.49 -6.70
N ILE A 112 -8.12 9.70 -6.20
CA ILE A 112 -8.92 10.36 -5.17
C ILE A 112 -10.22 10.79 -5.86
N ASP A 113 -11.15 9.85 -5.94
CA ASP A 113 -12.45 10.12 -6.55
C ASP A 113 -13.29 10.97 -5.57
N ASN A 114 -13.48 12.26 -5.88
CA ASN A 114 -14.47 13.09 -5.18
C ASN A 114 -15.91 12.69 -5.52
N LYS A 115 -16.09 11.73 -6.43
CA LYS A 115 -17.39 11.15 -6.77
C LYS A 115 -17.44 9.75 -6.20
N HIS A 116 -18.12 9.59 -5.07
CA HIS A 116 -18.54 8.29 -4.57
C HIS A 116 -19.34 7.55 -5.66
N ARG A 117 -18.69 6.71 -6.46
CA ARG A 117 -19.39 5.62 -7.14
C ARG A 117 -19.54 4.52 -6.11
N SER A 118 -20.72 4.46 -5.49
CA SER A 118 -21.08 3.30 -4.67
C SER A 118 -20.97 2.05 -5.54
N THR A 119 -20.02 1.18 -5.22
CA THR A 119 -20.01 -0.17 -5.78
C THR A 119 -20.95 -1.00 -4.93
N PHE A 120 -21.94 -1.63 -5.58
CA PHE A 120 -22.73 -2.65 -4.92
C PHE A 120 -21.80 -3.84 -4.64
N LYS A 121 -21.57 -4.14 -3.37
CA LYS A 121 -20.83 -5.32 -2.93
C LYS A 121 -21.84 -6.33 -2.40
N TYR A 122 -21.76 -7.55 -2.93
CA TYR A 122 -22.59 -8.68 -2.54
C TYR A 122 -21.70 -9.75 -1.91
N CYS A 123 -22.04 -10.20 -0.70
CA CYS A 123 -21.40 -11.36 -0.08
C CYS A 123 -22.14 -12.62 -0.48
N GLU A 124 -21.48 -13.54 -1.19
CA GLU A 124 -22.07 -14.82 -1.63
C GLU A 124 -22.60 -15.67 -0.48
N MET A 125 -22.06 -15.50 0.73
CA MET A 125 -22.61 -16.14 1.93
C MET A 125 -24.09 -15.83 2.15
N TRP A 126 -24.58 -14.67 1.74
CA TRP A 126 -25.99 -14.30 1.91
C TRP A 126 -26.92 -15.14 1.03
N SER A 127 -26.49 -15.61 -0.15
CA SER A 127 -27.28 -16.55 -0.96
C SER A 127 -27.42 -17.93 -0.34
N LEU A 128 -26.58 -18.27 0.64
CA LEU A 128 -26.62 -19.55 1.31
C LEU A 128 -27.63 -19.58 2.45
N ASP A 129 -28.17 -18.44 2.87
CA ASP A 129 -29.23 -18.38 3.87
C ASP A 129 -30.54 -18.91 3.26
N PRO A 130 -31.21 -19.91 3.89
CA PRO A 130 -32.48 -20.44 3.39
C PRO A 130 -33.57 -19.37 3.19
N ALA A 131 -33.54 -18.28 3.97
CA ALA A 131 -34.50 -17.17 3.89
C ALA A 131 -34.14 -16.14 2.79
N PHE A 132 -32.99 -16.26 2.14
CA PHE A 132 -32.52 -15.28 1.15
C PHE A 132 -33.54 -15.00 0.05
N ASN A 133 -34.13 -16.06 -0.53
CA ASN A 133 -35.10 -15.91 -1.61
C ASN A 133 -36.38 -15.20 -1.15
N ASP A 134 -36.82 -15.42 0.09
CA ASP A 134 -38.02 -14.79 0.63
C ASP A 134 -37.76 -13.29 0.92
N ILE A 135 -36.58 -12.97 1.44
CA ILE A 135 -36.17 -11.60 1.72
C ILE A 135 -36.02 -10.80 0.42
N VAL A 136 -35.33 -11.34 -0.60
CA VAL A 136 -35.12 -10.64 -1.88
C VAL A 136 -36.42 -10.42 -2.65
N ARG A 137 -37.40 -11.32 -2.54
CA ARG A 137 -38.71 -11.16 -3.21
C ARG A 137 -39.67 -10.20 -2.51
N SER A 138 -39.38 -9.82 -1.26
CA SER A 138 -40.24 -8.95 -0.45
C SER A 138 -40.04 -7.44 -0.73
N HIS A 139 -39.10 -7.08 -1.61
CA HIS A 139 -38.74 -5.73 -2.03
C HIS A 139 -38.63 -5.65 -3.55
#